data_AF-A0A2V5VY82-F1
#
_entry.id   AF-A0A2V5VY82-F1
#
_cell.length_a   1.000
_cell.length_b   1.000
_cell.length_c   1.000
_cell.angle_alpha   90.00
_cell.angle_beta   90.00
_cell.angle_gamma   90.00
#
_symmetry.space_group_name_H-M   'P 1'
#
loop_
_entity.id
_entity.type
_entity.pdbx_description
1 polymer ?
#
loop_
_entity_poly.entity_id
_entity_poly.type
_entity_poly.pdbx_seq_one_letter_code
_entity_poly.pdbx_strand_id
1 'polypeptide(L)'
;AYIRGAAAALPKLHAYKTRIVIDGREELSTAAYNVVIANGRFVAGGLPVAPEADPSDGLLDVILIPKRRPAEMALLAAEIILGKHFSSSAVIFRRARKVAVRSRPGMWFNVDGELVGRAPAEFRIVPRALNFVRK
;
A
#
# COMPACT_ATOMS: atom_id res chain seq x y z
N ALA A 1 -5.36 -13.61 14.64
CA ALA A 1 -6.64 -13.35 13.95
C ALA A 1 -6.45 -12.66 12.60
N TYR A 2 -5.76 -11.50 12.53
CA TYR A 2 -5.55 -10.73 11.31
C TYR A 2 -4.91 -11.48 10.13
N ILE A 3 -3.80 -12.20 10.34
CA ILE A 3 -3.13 -12.97 9.28
C ILE A 3 -4.04 -14.06 8.69
N ARG A 4 -4.79 -14.78 9.54
CA ARG A 4 -5.76 -15.79 9.09
C ARG A 4 -6.89 -15.16 8.27
N GLY A 5 -7.38 -13.99 8.70
CA GLY A 5 -8.35 -13.21 7.94
C GLY A 5 -7.83 -12.77 6.57
N ALA A 6 -6.59 -12.26 6.52
CA ALA A 6 -5.92 -11.87 5.28
C ALA A 6 -5.73 -13.06 4.32
N ALA A 7 -5.28 -14.22 4.84
CA ALA A 7 -5.14 -15.44 4.04
C ALA A 7 -6.49 -15.94 3.50
N ALA A 8 -7.54 -15.94 4.32
CA ALA A 8 -8.89 -16.33 3.89
C ALA A 8 -9.50 -15.38 2.84
N ALA A 9 -8.99 -14.16 2.73
CA ALA A 9 -9.43 -13.17 1.73
C ALA A 9 -8.76 -13.34 0.36
N LEU A 10 -7.64 -14.07 0.25
CA LEU A 10 -6.89 -14.24 -1.01
C LEU A 10 -7.76 -14.72 -2.19
N PRO A 11 -8.63 -15.74 -2.05
CA PRO A 11 -9.48 -16.20 -3.15
C PRO A 11 -10.57 -15.18 -3.54
N LYS A 12 -10.87 -14.22 -2.66
CA LYS A 12 -11.91 -13.19 -2.84
C LYS A 12 -11.34 -11.87 -3.35
N LEU A 13 -10.05 -11.82 -3.68
CA LEU A 13 -9.41 -10.61 -4.17
C LEU A 13 -10.06 -10.16 -5.49
N HIS A 14 -10.63 -8.96 -5.46
CA HIS A 14 -11.13 -8.27 -6.64
C HIS A 14 -10.05 -7.34 -7.17
N ALA A 15 -9.72 -7.45 -8.46
CA ALA A 15 -8.79 -6.55 -9.10
C ALA A 15 -9.53 -5.33 -9.65
N TYR A 16 -9.00 -4.14 -9.37
CA TYR A 16 -9.51 -2.88 -9.83
C TYR A 16 -8.65 -2.36 -10.97
N LYS A 17 -9.25 -1.73 -12.00
CA LYS A 17 -8.46 -0.95 -12.97
C LYS A 17 -7.99 0.31 -12.26
N THR A 18 -6.72 0.38 -11.91
CA THR A 18 -6.15 1.41 -11.05
C THR A 18 -5.16 2.26 -11.82
N ARG A 19 -5.31 3.58 -11.71
CA ARG A 19 -4.39 4.61 -12.20
C ARG A 19 -3.77 5.32 -10.99
N ILE A 20 -2.45 5.37 -10.93
CA ILE A 20 -1.69 6.07 -9.89
C ILE A 20 -0.81 7.12 -10.56
N VAL A 21 -0.85 8.33 -10.03
CA VAL A 21 0.07 9.41 -10.41
C VAL A 21 0.96 9.73 -9.22
N ILE A 22 2.27 9.70 -9.45
CA ILE A 22 3.30 9.81 -8.42
C ILE A 22 4.09 11.09 -8.66
N ASP A 23 4.07 11.98 -7.69
CA ASP A 23 4.69 13.31 -7.72
C ASP A 23 4.35 14.15 -8.98
N GLY A 24 3.22 13.84 -9.63
CA GLY A 24 2.79 14.48 -10.88
C GLY A 24 3.64 14.14 -12.11
N ARG A 25 4.57 13.18 -12.01
CA ARG A 25 5.58 12.90 -13.05
C ARG A 25 5.50 11.48 -13.60
N GLU A 26 5.34 10.50 -12.72
CA GLU A 26 5.17 9.10 -13.11
C GLU A 26 3.68 8.74 -13.06
N GLU A 27 3.22 8.04 -14.09
CA GLU A 27 1.86 7.54 -14.17
C GLU A 27 1.87 6.03 -14.44
N LEU A 28 1.20 5.28 -13.57
CA LEU A 28 1.06 3.84 -13.67
C LEU A 28 -0.42 3.49 -13.85
N SER A 29 -0.73 2.66 -14.83
CA SER A 29 -2.07 2.12 -15.04
C SER A 29 -2.02 0.59 -15.11
N THR A 30 -2.71 -0.09 -14.19
CA THR A 30 -2.72 -1.56 -14.13
C THR A 30 -3.97 -2.09 -13.45
N ALA A 31 -4.28 -3.37 -13.65
CA ALA A 31 -5.20 -4.07 -12.77
C ALA A 31 -4.48 -4.35 -11.45
N ALA A 32 -4.99 -3.85 -10.33
CA ALA A 32 -4.38 -4.01 -9.01
C ALA A 32 -5.35 -4.58 -8.00
N TYR A 33 -4.87 -5.46 -7.14
CA TYR A 33 -5.62 -5.95 -5.99
C TYR A 33 -5.63 -4.95 -4.85
N ASN A 34 -4.53 -4.20 -4.67
CA ASN A 34 -4.44 -3.23 -3.58
C ASN A 34 -3.39 -2.13 -3.86
N VAL A 35 -3.50 -1.01 -3.14
CA VAL A 35 -2.51 0.06 -3.06
C VAL A 35 -2.30 0.39 -1.59
N VAL A 36 -1.06 0.34 -1.12
CA VAL A 36 -0.68 0.79 0.22
C VAL A 36 0.10 2.09 0.10
N ILE A 37 -0.27 3.08 0.89
CA ILE A 37 0.42 4.37 0.98
C ILE A 37 0.77 4.54 2.46
N ALA A 38 2.04 4.36 2.79
CA ALA A 38 2.50 4.22 4.16
C ALA A 38 3.42 5.37 4.56
N ASN A 39 3.11 6.02 5.68
CA ASN A 39 4.02 6.95 6.36
C ASN A 39 4.88 6.24 7.43
N GLY A 40 4.44 5.07 7.90
CA GLY A 40 5.09 4.28 8.95
C GLY A 40 5.20 2.81 8.57
N ARG A 41 6.01 2.07 9.35
CA ARG A 41 6.45 0.72 8.96
C ARG A 41 5.41 -0.38 9.14
N PHE A 42 4.58 -0.25 10.15
CA PHE A 42 3.75 -1.33 10.66
C PHE A 42 2.27 -1.00 10.60
N VAL A 43 1.46 -2.03 10.36
CA VAL A 43 -0.01 -1.99 10.45
C VAL A 43 -0.53 -3.19 11.22
N ALA A 44 -1.82 -3.20 11.56
CA ALA A 44 -2.53 -4.37 12.07
C ALA A 44 -1.83 -5.09 13.25
N GLY A 45 -1.25 -4.33 14.19
CA GLY A 45 -0.59 -4.87 15.37
C GLY A 45 0.83 -5.40 15.16
N GLY A 46 1.58 -4.84 14.19
CA GLY A 46 3.02 -5.13 14.01
C GLY A 46 3.38 -5.82 12.70
N LEU A 47 2.45 -5.95 11.75
CA LEU A 47 2.75 -6.46 10.42
C LEU A 47 3.63 -5.45 9.67
N PRO A 48 4.84 -5.80 9.22
CA PRO A 48 5.76 -4.89 8.56
C PRO A 48 5.35 -4.64 7.10
N VAL A 49 4.25 -3.91 6.87
CA VAL A 49 3.72 -3.66 5.52
C VAL A 49 4.63 -2.75 4.69
N ALA A 50 5.38 -1.85 5.33
CA ALA A 50 6.34 -0.95 4.68
C ALA A 50 7.64 -0.90 5.50
N PRO A 51 8.45 -1.97 5.52
CA PRO A 51 9.58 -2.11 6.46
C PRO A 51 10.59 -0.96 6.40
N GLU A 52 10.72 -0.31 5.25
CA GLU A 52 11.66 0.80 5.02
C GLU A 52 11.09 2.19 5.30
N ALA A 53 9.78 2.31 5.58
CA ALA A 53 9.15 3.60 5.80
C ALA A 53 9.80 4.36 6.96
N ASP A 54 10.05 5.66 6.75
CA ASP A 54 10.61 6.55 7.76
C ASP A 54 9.76 7.84 7.86
N PRO A 55 8.97 8.03 8.94
CA PRO A 55 8.13 9.22 9.10
C PRO A 55 8.89 10.58 9.12
N SER A 56 10.23 10.56 9.16
CA SER A 56 11.08 11.76 9.22
C SER A 56 11.74 12.13 7.89
N ASP A 57 11.73 11.24 6.89
CA ASP A 57 12.37 11.49 5.60
C ASP A 57 11.52 12.39 4.67
N GLY A 58 10.26 12.61 5.04
CA GLY A 58 9.33 13.43 4.29
C GLY A 58 8.85 12.77 3.01
N LEU A 59 8.80 11.44 2.96
CA LEU A 59 8.28 10.63 1.86
C LEU A 59 7.20 9.67 2.37
N LEU A 60 6.36 9.22 1.44
CA LEU A 60 5.42 8.12 1.60
C LEU A 60 5.95 6.92 0.83
N ASP A 61 5.88 5.75 1.44
CA ASP A 61 6.14 4.48 0.79
C ASP A 61 4.85 4.01 0.08
N VAL A 62 4.93 3.88 -1.24
CA VAL A 62 3.82 3.50 -2.11
C VAL A 62 4.06 2.10 -2.64
N ILE A 63 3.20 1.17 -2.23
CA ILE A 63 3.29 -0.23 -2.62
C ILE A 63 2.03 -0.59 -3.39
N LEU A 64 2.19 -0.77 -4.70
CA LEU A 64 1.14 -1.27 -5.56
C LEU A 64 1.24 -2.80 -5.60
N ILE A 65 0.10 -3.47 -5.47
CA ILE A 65 -0.02 -4.93 -5.61
C ILE A 65 -0.83 -5.20 -6.88
N PRO A 66 -0.17 -5.38 -8.05
CA PRO A 66 -0.84 -5.71 -9.30
C PRO A 66 -1.57 -7.06 -9.21
N LYS A 67 -2.54 -7.25 -10.10
CA LYS A 67 -3.17 -8.54 -10.32
C LYS A 67 -2.12 -9.52 -10.85
N ARG A 68 -1.86 -10.59 -10.09
CA ARG A 68 -0.98 -11.70 -10.47
C ARG A 68 -1.68 -13.05 -10.35
N ARG A 69 -0.99 -14.12 -10.75
CA ARG A 69 -1.50 -15.49 -10.62
C ARG A 69 -1.65 -15.86 -9.14
N PRO A 70 -2.61 -16.72 -8.76
CA PRO A 70 -2.84 -17.09 -7.35
C PRO A 70 -1.59 -17.58 -6.60
N ALA A 71 -0.70 -18.34 -7.27
CA ALA A 71 0.54 -18.82 -6.66
C ALA A 71 1.51 -17.67 -6.32
N GLU A 72 1.66 -16.67 -7.20
CA GLU A 72 2.46 -15.47 -6.92
C GLU A 72 1.86 -14.69 -5.74
N MET A 73 0.53 -14.63 -5.66
CA MET A 73 -0.16 -13.95 -4.54
C MET A 73 0.02 -14.67 -3.21
N ALA A 74 0.02 -15.99 -3.21
CA ALA A 74 0.28 -16.79 -2.01
C ALA A 74 1.72 -16.61 -1.51
N LEU A 75 2.69 -16.60 -2.43
CA LEU A 75 4.09 -16.31 -2.11
C LEU A 75 4.25 -14.89 -1.55
N LEU A 76 3.68 -13.90 -2.24
CA LEU A 76 3.73 -12.50 -1.80
C LEU A 76 3.12 -12.32 -0.40
N ALA A 77 2.02 -13.00 -0.09
CA ALA A 77 1.42 -12.96 1.24
C ALA A 77 2.37 -13.48 2.32
N ALA A 78 3.11 -14.56 2.04
CA ALA A 78 4.15 -15.06 2.94
C ALA A 78 5.33 -14.07 3.09
N GLU A 79 5.77 -13.46 1.98
CA GLU A 79 6.81 -12.43 2.00
C GLU A 79 6.41 -11.21 2.83
N ILE A 80 5.15 -10.76 2.76
CA ILE A 80 4.65 -9.64 3.57
C ILE A 80 4.71 -9.96 5.07
N ILE A 81 4.31 -11.17 5.47
CA ILE A 81 4.37 -11.62 6.87
C ILE A 81 5.83 -11.60 7.38
N LEU A 82 6.77 -11.96 6.51
CA LEU A 82 8.21 -11.96 6.81
C LEU A 82 8.87 -10.58 6.62
N GLY A 83 8.16 -9.57 6.11
CA GLY A 83 8.71 -8.25 5.79
C GLY A 83 9.70 -8.24 4.62
N LYS A 84 9.61 -9.20 3.69
CA LYS A 84 10.54 -9.41 2.57
C LYS A 84 9.97 -9.03 1.21
N HIS A 85 8.73 -8.55 1.14
CA HIS A 85 8.04 -8.26 -0.12
C HIS A 85 8.60 -7.07 -0.90
N PHE A 86 9.46 -6.23 -0.32
CA PHE A 86 10.04 -5.08 -1.01
C PHE A 86 11.01 -5.48 -2.14
N SER A 87 11.64 -6.65 -2.04
CA SER A 87 12.45 -7.22 -3.13
C SER A 87 11.65 -8.08 -4.10
N SER A 88 10.34 -8.25 -3.86
CA SER A 88 9.48 -9.09 -4.69
C SER A 88 9.15 -8.40 -6.00
N SER A 89 9.33 -9.10 -7.12
CA SER A 89 8.90 -8.63 -8.44
C SER A 89 7.37 -8.62 -8.60
N ALA A 90 6.64 -9.13 -7.60
CA ALA A 90 5.19 -9.13 -7.53
C ALA A 90 4.59 -7.80 -7.07
N VAL A 91 5.37 -6.87 -6.53
CA VAL A 91 4.93 -5.52 -6.15
C VAL A 91 5.62 -4.45 -6.98
N ILE A 92 5.02 -3.26 -7.05
CA ILE A 92 5.68 -2.06 -7.55
C ILE A 92 5.85 -1.11 -6.36
N PHE A 93 7.11 -0.82 -6.02
CA PHE A 93 7.46 0.07 -4.93
C PHE A 93 7.93 1.43 -5.46
N ARG A 94 7.46 2.50 -4.84
CA ARG A 94 7.90 3.89 -5.07
C ARG A 94 7.92 4.65 -3.76
N ARG A 95 8.80 5.65 -3.67
CA ARG A 95 8.71 6.70 -2.64
C ARG A 95 8.25 7.99 -3.28
N ALA A 96 7.35 8.71 -2.62
CA ALA A 96 6.73 9.90 -3.18
C ALA A 96 6.35 10.93 -2.12
N ARG A 97 6.20 12.18 -2.52
CA ARG A 97 5.61 13.23 -1.66
C ARG A 97 4.11 13.39 -1.88
N LYS A 98 3.63 13.08 -3.09
CA LYS A 98 2.23 13.18 -3.49
C LYS A 98 1.83 11.99 -4.34
N VAL A 99 0.68 11.40 -4.04
CA VAL A 99 0.13 10.25 -4.74
C VAL A 99 -1.34 10.49 -5.02
N ALA A 100 -1.74 10.44 -6.28
CA ALA A 100 -3.15 10.46 -6.65
C ALA A 100 -3.58 9.09 -7.16
N VAL A 101 -4.65 8.53 -6.60
CA VAL A 101 -5.16 7.20 -6.94
C VAL A 101 -6.58 7.32 -7.48
N ARG A 102 -6.82 6.66 -8.61
CA ARG A 102 -8.14 6.51 -9.23
C ARG A 102 -8.34 5.05 -9.57
N SER A 103 -9.54 4.52 -9.35
CA SER A 103 -9.84 3.14 -9.75
C SER A 103 -11.23 2.97 -10.32
N ARG A 104 -11.42 1.91 -11.10
CA ARG A 104 -12.72 1.46 -11.60
C ARG A 104 -12.88 -0.05 -11.36
N PRO A 105 -13.92 -0.50 -10.61
CA PRO A 105 -14.82 0.33 -9.78
C PRO A 105 -14.05 1.12 -8.69
N GLY A 106 -14.73 2.01 -7.97
CA GLY A 106 -14.10 2.75 -6.87
C GLY A 106 -13.61 1.78 -5.79
N MET A 107 -12.31 1.81 -5.50
CA MET A 107 -11.63 1.03 -4.46
C MET A 107 -11.83 1.75 -3.14
N TRP A 108 -12.23 1.02 -2.10
CA TRP A 108 -12.36 1.59 -0.76
C TRP A 108 -10.99 1.86 -0.14
N PHE A 109 -10.83 3.04 0.45
CA PHE A 109 -9.67 3.42 1.24
C PHE A 109 -9.99 3.33 2.73
N ASN A 110 -9.06 2.72 3.47
CA ASN A 110 -9.00 2.78 4.92
C ASN A 110 -7.76 3.61 5.29
N VAL A 111 -7.92 4.56 6.21
CA VAL A 111 -6.84 5.40 6.73
C VAL A 111 -6.81 5.21 8.23
N ASP A 112 -5.71 4.67 8.74
CA ASP A 112 -5.45 4.42 10.17
C ASP A 112 -6.60 3.71 10.92
N GLY A 113 -7.34 2.83 10.24
CA GLY A 113 -8.45 2.06 10.80
C GLY A 113 -9.83 2.58 10.41
N GLU A 114 -9.94 3.80 9.87
CA GLU A 114 -11.21 4.41 9.48
C GLU A 114 -11.47 4.29 7.97
N LEU A 115 -12.72 3.95 7.60
CA LEU A 115 -13.13 3.86 6.20
C LEU A 115 -13.47 5.26 5.68
N VAL A 116 -12.65 5.80 4.77
CA VAL A 116 -12.80 7.20 4.32
C VAL A 116 -13.61 7.36 3.03
N GLY A 117 -13.73 6.32 2.22
CA GLY A 117 -14.50 6.38 0.97
C GLY A 117 -13.89 5.59 -0.18
N ARG A 118 -14.48 5.75 -1.37
CA ARG A 118 -14.07 5.07 -2.62
C ARG A 118 -13.94 6.00 -3.83
N ALA A 119 -13.97 7.30 -3.59
CA ALA A 119 -13.73 8.32 -4.61
C ALA A 119 -12.25 8.37 -4.99
N PRO A 120 -11.89 8.95 -6.15
CA PRO A 120 -10.54 9.42 -6.40
C PRO A 120 -9.93 10.13 -5.19
N ALA A 121 -8.75 9.70 -4.77
CA ALA A 121 -8.10 10.21 -3.57
C ALA A 121 -6.69 10.74 -3.89
N GLU A 122 -6.28 11.76 -3.17
CA GLU A 122 -4.93 12.30 -3.20
C GLU A 122 -4.33 12.28 -1.79
N PHE A 123 -3.12 11.76 -1.67
CA PHE A 123 -2.35 11.66 -0.44
C PHE A 123 -1.11 12.52 -0.59
N ARG A 124 -0.81 13.36 0.40
CA ARG A 124 0.34 14.26 0.37
C ARG A 124 1.02 14.27 1.73
N ILE A 125 2.34 14.11 1.71
CA ILE A 125 3.15 14.24 2.91
C ILE A 125 3.20 15.72 3.36
N VAL A 126 3.06 15.92 4.66
CA VAL A 126 3.38 17.20 5.30
C VAL A 126 4.66 16.97 6.11
N PRO A 127 5.83 17.35 5.57
CA PRO A 127 7.10 17.02 6.21
C PRO A 127 7.20 17.73 7.56
N ARG A 128 7.64 16.99 8.59
CA ARG A 128 7.86 17.51 9.95
C ARG A 128 6.62 18.19 10.56
N ALA A 129 5.43 17.68 10.25
CA ALA A 129 4.18 18.19 10.82
C ALA A 129 4.09 18.01 12.34
N LEU A 130 4.78 17.00 12.89
CA LEU A 130 4.76 16.64 14.30
C LEU A 130 6.19 16.39 14.79
N ASN A 131 6.43 16.69 16.07
CA ASN A 131 7.63 16.29 16.81
C ASN A 131 7.32 15.04 17.65
N PHE A 132 8.17 14.03 17.60
CA PHE A 132 7.99 12.79 18.35
C PHE A 132 9.33 12.24 18.83
N VAL A 133 9.32 11.49 19.93
CA VAL A 133 10.48 10.80 20.46
C VAL A 133 10.61 9.44 19.78
N ARG A 134 11.80 9.09 19.29
CA ARG A 134 12.11 7.75 18.78
C ARG A 134 12.66 6.89 19.91
N LYS A 135 12.20 5.63 19.97
CA LYS A 135 12.78 4.59 20.81
C LYS A 135 13.90 3.87 20.06
#